data_AF-A0A0S8KM38-F1
#
_entry.id   AF-A0A0S8KM38-F1
#
_cell.length_a   1.000
_cell.length_b   1.000
_cell.length_c   1.000
_cell.angle_alpha   90.00
_cell.angle_beta   90.00
_cell.angle_gamma   90.00
#
_symmetry.space_group_name_H-M   'P 1'
#
loop_
_entity.id
_entity.type
_entity.pdbx_description
1 polymer ?
#
loop_
_entity_poly.entity_id
_entity_poly.type
_entity_poly.pdbx_seq_one_letter_code
_entity_poly.pdbx_strand_id
1 'polypeptide(L)'
;MPRAWGNTMRPSAAEDDGQPINNLPGLYPTEDWGVHYWNVDAQGALCSRQAVIQLPLGYANACPEVEIGQRGCVHHVRRWGVQCYTRILQDIGFSPASYVGHDRQRFPGGDDDEMIAILIQATHFDLPAHFVIASEEHPLLLFDPWGVLKGSYTRWHTYLGALAFMVSAGKRNAFFGRLHAENRSLYDEALTYLLQALRDSQA
;
A
#
# COMPACT_ATOMS: atom_id res chain seq x y z
N MET A 1 -4.89 33.05 7.32
CA MET A 1 -4.27 32.33 6.19
C MET A 1 -3.88 30.93 6.65
N PRO A 2 -4.04 29.91 5.79
CA PRO A 2 -4.48 28.58 6.20
C PRO A 2 -3.42 27.86 7.02
N ARG A 3 -3.89 27.21 8.10
CA ARG A 3 -3.12 26.30 8.94
C ARG A 3 -2.45 25.26 8.02
N ALA A 4 -1.14 25.15 8.10
CA ALA A 4 -0.38 24.08 7.48
C ALA A 4 -1.02 22.74 7.88
N TRP A 5 -1.74 22.13 6.96
CA TRP A 5 -2.02 20.71 7.00
C TRP A 5 -0.65 20.06 7.04
N GLY A 6 -0.33 19.43 8.18
CA GLY A 6 0.75 18.45 8.21
C GLY A 6 0.51 17.43 7.10
N ASN A 7 1.53 16.66 6.76
CA ASN A 7 1.57 15.64 5.71
C ASN A 7 0.45 14.54 5.73
N THR A 8 -0.68 14.74 6.39
CA THR A 8 -1.62 13.72 6.84
C THR A 8 -2.54 13.17 5.75
N MET A 9 -2.60 13.73 4.54
CA MET A 9 -3.47 13.22 3.47
C MET A 9 -2.90 13.32 2.03
N ARG A 10 -1.62 12.98 1.78
CA ARG A 10 -1.14 12.83 0.38
C ARG A 10 -2.03 11.84 -0.40
N PRO A 11 -2.75 12.24 -1.47
CA PRO A 11 -3.52 11.27 -2.25
C PRO A 11 -2.59 10.23 -2.89
N SER A 12 -3.12 9.05 -3.21
CA SER A 12 -2.38 8.12 -4.06
C SER A 12 -2.04 8.80 -5.39
N ALA A 13 -0.83 8.58 -5.89
CA ALA A 13 -0.44 9.04 -7.22
C ALA A 13 -0.79 8.01 -8.32
N ALA A 14 -1.26 6.82 -7.96
CA ALA A 14 -1.66 5.79 -8.92
C ALA A 14 -3.06 6.07 -9.48
N GLU A 15 -3.17 5.99 -10.79
CA GLU A 15 -4.44 6.08 -11.52
C GLU A 15 -5.15 4.72 -11.55
N ASP A 16 -6.49 4.75 -11.69
CA ASP A 16 -7.33 3.55 -11.83
C ASP A 16 -7.70 3.34 -13.30
N ASP A 17 -6.68 3.27 -14.16
CA ASP A 17 -6.80 3.18 -15.62
C ASP A 17 -6.68 1.73 -16.15
N GLY A 18 -6.49 0.78 -15.23
CA GLY A 18 -6.30 -0.64 -15.53
C GLY A 18 -4.91 -1.00 -16.06
N GLN A 19 -3.97 -0.06 -16.10
CA GLN A 19 -2.59 -0.33 -16.52
C GLN A 19 -1.75 -0.84 -15.35
N PRO A 20 -0.72 -1.67 -15.62
CA PRO A 20 0.26 -2.06 -14.61
C PRO A 20 0.98 -0.84 -14.02
N ILE A 21 1.05 -0.78 -12.69
CA ILE A 21 1.72 0.29 -11.96
C ILE A 21 3.23 0.00 -11.98
N ASN A 22 3.98 0.85 -12.66
CA ASN A 22 5.43 0.80 -12.73
C ASN A 22 6.03 2.19 -12.47
N ASN A 23 6.80 2.31 -11.40
CA ASN A 23 7.42 3.59 -11.04
C ASN A 23 8.61 3.96 -11.94
N LEU A 24 9.22 2.97 -12.60
CA LEU A 24 10.44 3.10 -13.41
C LEU A 24 10.30 2.31 -14.73
N PRO A 25 9.34 2.70 -15.59
CA PRO A 25 9.03 1.94 -16.81
C PRO A 25 10.23 1.85 -17.74
N GLY A 26 10.55 0.62 -18.16
CA GLY A 26 11.64 0.32 -19.10
C GLY A 26 13.06 0.39 -18.50
N LEU A 27 13.22 0.73 -17.22
CA LEU A 27 14.55 0.83 -16.61
C LEU A 27 15.19 -0.55 -16.37
N TYR A 28 14.38 -1.55 -16.02
CA TYR A 28 14.80 -2.93 -15.80
C TYR A 28 13.69 -3.90 -16.21
N PRO A 29 14.03 -5.19 -16.48
CA PRO A 29 13.03 -6.21 -16.73
C PRO A 29 12.12 -6.43 -15.51
N THR A 30 10.82 -6.62 -15.76
CA THR A 30 9.79 -6.74 -14.72
C THR A 30 8.91 -7.96 -14.90
N GLU A 31 8.19 -8.30 -13.83
CA GLU A 31 7.12 -9.28 -13.74
C GLU A 31 5.83 -8.56 -13.33
N ASP A 32 4.67 -9.04 -13.81
CA ASP A 32 3.36 -8.49 -13.47
C ASP A 32 2.77 -9.23 -12.26
N TRP A 33 2.47 -8.48 -11.20
CA TRP A 33 2.00 -9.03 -9.92
C TRP A 33 0.60 -8.53 -9.59
N GLY A 34 -0.29 -9.46 -9.24
CA GLY A 34 -1.66 -9.14 -8.84
C GLY A 34 -1.74 -8.71 -7.38
N VAL A 35 -2.28 -7.51 -7.13
CA VAL A 35 -2.55 -7.02 -5.78
C VAL A 35 -4.06 -7.02 -5.55
N HIS A 36 -4.52 -7.76 -4.54
CA HIS A 36 -5.89 -7.66 -4.04
C HIS A 36 -5.87 -6.90 -2.71
N TYR A 37 -6.69 -5.85 -2.62
CA TYR A 37 -6.68 -4.95 -1.48
C TYR A 37 -8.05 -4.36 -1.19
N TRP A 38 -8.15 -3.69 -0.05
CA TRP A 38 -9.36 -3.03 0.42
C TRP A 38 -9.11 -1.54 0.57
N ASN A 39 -10.05 -0.75 0.05
CA ASN A 39 -10.04 0.70 0.10
C ASN A 39 -11.26 1.21 0.85
N VAL A 40 -11.07 2.25 1.66
CA VAL A 40 -12.16 3.09 2.16
C VAL A 40 -12.15 4.37 1.33
N ASP A 41 -13.20 4.59 0.55
CA ASP A 41 -13.30 5.78 -0.30
C ASP A 41 -13.50 7.06 0.50
N ALA A 42 -13.55 8.21 -0.19
CA ALA A 42 -13.71 9.50 0.47
C ALA A 42 -15.03 9.61 1.25
N GLN A 43 -16.07 8.88 0.86
CA GLN A 43 -17.38 8.84 1.51
C GLN A 43 -17.43 7.82 2.66
N GLY A 44 -16.34 7.10 2.90
CA GLY A 44 -16.24 6.07 3.92
C GLY A 44 -16.76 4.71 3.48
N ALA A 45 -17.09 4.51 2.20
CA ALA A 45 -17.54 3.21 1.71
C ALA A 45 -16.36 2.24 1.57
N LEU A 46 -16.55 1.02 2.05
CA LEU A 46 -15.58 -0.06 1.92
C LEU A 46 -15.70 -0.71 0.55
N CYS A 47 -14.59 -0.81 -0.17
CA CYS A 47 -14.52 -1.40 -1.50
C CYS A 47 -13.38 -2.42 -1.59
N SER A 48 -13.65 -3.56 -2.23
CA SER A 48 -12.61 -4.47 -2.69
C SER A 48 -12.07 -4.00 -4.04
N ARG A 49 -10.76 -4.09 -4.22
CA ARG A 49 -10.05 -3.63 -5.42
C ARG A 49 -8.97 -4.62 -5.83
N GLN A 50 -8.60 -4.55 -7.10
CA GLN A 50 -7.47 -5.26 -7.67
C GLN A 50 -6.65 -4.30 -8.53
N ALA A 51 -5.33 -4.47 -8.51
CA ALA A 51 -4.41 -3.74 -9.36
C ALA A 51 -3.25 -4.67 -9.76
N VAL A 52 -2.51 -4.28 -10.80
CA VAL A 52 -1.27 -4.95 -11.18
C VAL A 52 -0.10 -4.02 -10.85
N ILE A 53 0.93 -4.53 -10.18
CA ILE A 53 2.20 -3.81 -9.97
C ILE A 53 3.33 -4.53 -10.71
N GLN A 54 4.34 -3.79 -11.16
CA GLN A 54 5.49 -4.38 -11.85
C GLN A 54 6.70 -4.44 -10.92
N LEU A 55 7.03 -5.65 -10.45
CA LEU A 55 8.22 -5.90 -9.63
C LEU A 55 9.40 -6.35 -10.51
N PRO A 56 10.66 -6.18 -10.08
CA PRO A 56 11.82 -6.64 -10.85
C PRO A 56 11.79 -8.15 -11.15
N LEU A 57 12.28 -8.53 -12.34
CA LEU A 57 12.36 -9.94 -12.75
C LEU A 57 13.19 -10.78 -11.76
N GLY A 58 12.69 -11.96 -11.41
CA GLY A 58 13.26 -12.90 -10.45
C GLY A 58 12.59 -12.82 -9.07
N TYR A 59 11.80 -11.78 -8.80
CA TYR A 59 11.15 -11.57 -7.51
C TYR A 59 10.21 -12.73 -7.14
N ALA A 60 9.52 -13.32 -8.13
CA ALA A 60 8.56 -14.40 -7.88
C ALA A 60 9.23 -15.70 -7.44
N ASN A 61 10.41 -15.96 -7.99
CA ASN A 61 11.22 -17.12 -7.64
C ASN A 61 11.87 -16.99 -6.26
N ALA A 62 12.31 -15.78 -5.89
CA ALA A 62 12.93 -15.52 -4.60
C ALA A 62 11.91 -15.44 -3.45
N CYS A 63 10.66 -15.07 -3.72
CA CYS A 63 9.62 -15.04 -2.71
C CYS A 63 9.02 -16.44 -2.46
N PRO A 64 8.91 -16.90 -1.19
CA PRO A 64 8.20 -18.13 -0.89
C PRO A 64 6.68 -17.98 -1.08
N GLU A 65 6.01 -19.10 -1.31
CA GLU A 65 4.56 -19.21 -1.14
C GLU A 65 4.18 -19.06 0.33
N VAL A 66 3.04 -18.42 0.59
CA VAL A 66 2.56 -18.12 1.94
C VAL A 66 1.05 -18.32 2.06
N GLU A 67 0.60 -18.58 3.27
CA GLU A 67 -0.82 -18.47 3.62
C GLU A 67 -1.19 -17.05 4.09
N ILE A 68 -2.50 -16.74 4.13
CA ILE A 68 -2.99 -15.45 4.61
C ILE A 68 -2.56 -15.23 6.07
N GLY A 69 -1.93 -14.08 6.34
CA GLY A 69 -1.40 -13.70 7.64
C GLY A 69 0.05 -14.14 7.90
N GLN A 70 0.61 -15.00 7.04
CA GLN A 70 2.03 -15.35 7.09
C GLN A 70 2.90 -14.28 6.42
N ARG A 71 4.15 -14.17 6.87
CA ARG A 71 5.12 -13.22 6.31
C ARG A 71 5.62 -13.72 4.97
N GLY A 72 5.34 -12.96 3.92
CA GLY A 72 5.85 -13.18 2.56
C GLY A 72 6.67 -11.99 2.07
N CYS A 73 6.53 -11.64 0.79
CA CYS A 73 7.27 -10.51 0.21
C CYS A 73 6.73 -9.11 0.54
N VAL A 74 5.54 -8.99 1.13
CA VAL A 74 5.00 -7.69 1.58
C VAL A 74 5.66 -7.31 2.90
N HIS A 75 6.38 -6.19 2.90
CA HIS A 75 7.02 -5.63 4.08
C HIS A 75 6.03 -4.82 4.92
N HIS A 76 5.25 -3.95 4.26
CA HIS A 76 4.33 -3.05 4.93
C HIS A 76 3.22 -2.57 4.00
N VAL A 77 2.08 -2.19 4.58
CA VAL A 77 0.98 -1.52 3.89
C VAL A 77 0.89 -0.09 4.40
N ARG A 78 0.79 0.86 3.47
CA ARG A 78 0.61 2.29 3.76
C ARG A 78 -0.83 2.66 3.43
N ARG A 79 -1.29 3.83 3.89
CA ARG A 79 -2.62 4.36 3.56
C ARG A 79 -2.92 4.44 2.05
N TRP A 80 -1.92 4.54 1.19
CA TRP A 80 -2.13 4.71 -0.25
C TRP A 80 -1.35 3.70 -1.08
N GLY A 81 -0.84 2.61 -0.49
CA GLY A 81 0.08 1.75 -1.22
C GLY A 81 0.64 0.58 -0.45
N VAL A 82 1.53 -0.15 -1.10
CA VAL A 82 2.20 -1.35 -0.58
C VAL A 82 3.71 -1.21 -0.71
N GLN A 83 4.43 -1.76 0.26
CA GLN A 83 5.88 -1.86 0.26
C GLN A 83 6.27 -3.33 0.28
N CYS A 84 7.11 -3.73 -0.66
CA CYS A 84 7.68 -5.06 -0.73
C CYS A 84 9.10 -5.06 -0.13
N TYR A 85 9.61 -6.22 0.30
CA TYR A 85 10.92 -6.33 0.91
C TYR A 85 12.06 -6.01 -0.07
N THR A 86 12.82 -4.96 0.21
CA THR A 86 14.03 -4.61 -0.55
C THR A 86 15.13 -5.67 -0.46
N ARG A 87 15.14 -6.51 0.59
CA ARG A 87 16.08 -7.64 0.69
C ARG A 87 15.95 -8.62 -0.47
N ILE A 88 14.74 -8.84 -0.99
CA ILE A 88 14.53 -9.75 -2.12
C ILE A 88 15.25 -9.25 -3.37
N LEU A 89 15.40 -7.93 -3.54
CA LEU A 89 16.23 -7.35 -4.60
C LEU A 89 17.68 -7.83 -4.52
N GLN A 90 18.23 -7.95 -3.30
CA GLN A 90 19.59 -8.47 -3.11
C GLN A 90 19.67 -9.95 -3.48
N ASP A 91 18.66 -10.73 -3.08
CA ASP A 91 18.61 -12.18 -3.33
C ASP A 91 18.52 -12.52 -4.83
N ILE A 92 17.92 -11.65 -5.64
CA ILE A 92 17.84 -11.79 -7.11
C ILE A 92 19.01 -11.14 -7.85
N GLY A 93 19.99 -10.57 -7.13
CA GLY A 93 21.13 -9.88 -7.74
C GLY A 93 20.78 -8.55 -8.41
N PHE A 94 19.70 -7.89 -8.01
CA PHE A 94 19.32 -6.58 -8.52
C PHE A 94 20.34 -5.51 -8.07
N SER A 95 21.04 -4.91 -9.03
CA SER A 95 22.05 -3.89 -8.79
C SER A 95 21.54 -2.51 -9.23
N PRO A 96 21.19 -1.59 -8.31
CA PRO A 96 20.73 -0.25 -8.68
C PRO A 96 21.80 0.56 -9.41
N ALA A 97 23.09 0.30 -9.15
CA ALA A 97 24.21 0.96 -9.81
C ALA A 97 24.21 0.78 -11.34
N SER A 98 23.62 -0.31 -11.83
CA SER A 98 23.50 -0.59 -13.28
C SER A 98 22.47 0.29 -13.98
N TYR A 99 21.68 1.06 -13.24
CA TYR A 99 20.56 1.85 -13.74
C TYR A 99 20.65 3.35 -13.42
N VAL A 100 21.77 3.79 -12.82
CA VAL A 100 22.01 5.20 -12.47
C VAL A 100 22.16 6.02 -13.76
N GLY A 101 21.40 7.11 -13.86
CA GLY A 101 21.45 8.06 -14.97
C GLY A 101 22.40 9.24 -14.76
N HIS A 102 22.93 9.43 -13.55
CA HIS A 102 23.85 10.50 -13.16
C HIS A 102 23.23 11.91 -13.25
N ASP A 103 21.92 12.02 -13.01
CA ASP A 103 21.20 13.29 -13.04
C ASP A 103 21.44 14.08 -11.74
N ARG A 104 22.50 14.91 -11.73
CA ARG A 104 22.86 15.75 -10.60
C ARG A 104 21.87 16.87 -10.27
N GLN A 105 20.96 17.22 -11.20
CA GLN A 105 19.92 18.21 -10.89
C GLN A 105 18.80 17.57 -10.07
N ARG A 106 18.42 16.34 -10.42
CA ARG A 106 17.41 15.57 -9.70
C ARG A 106 17.94 14.93 -8.42
N PHE A 107 19.21 14.54 -8.40
CA PHE A 107 19.88 13.86 -7.29
C PHE A 107 21.12 14.66 -6.84
N PRO A 108 20.94 15.70 -6.00
CA PRO A 108 22.03 16.56 -5.56
C PRO A 108 23.04 15.84 -4.65
N GLY A 109 22.67 14.76 -3.96
CA GLY A 109 23.61 13.87 -3.26
C GLY A 109 24.34 12.88 -4.16
N GLY A 110 24.09 12.92 -5.47
CA GLY A 110 24.79 12.09 -6.47
C GLY A 110 24.22 10.69 -6.61
N ASP A 111 25.06 9.77 -7.10
CA ASP A 111 24.65 8.41 -7.48
C ASP A 111 24.05 7.61 -6.32
N ASP A 112 24.48 7.87 -5.07
CA ASP A 112 23.94 7.19 -3.89
C ASP A 112 22.45 7.51 -3.66
N ASP A 113 22.06 8.80 -3.80
CA ASP A 113 20.67 9.23 -3.69
C ASP A 113 19.83 8.62 -4.82
N GLU A 114 20.37 8.56 -6.03
CA GLU A 114 19.71 7.96 -7.19
C GLU A 114 19.52 6.45 -7.00
N MET A 115 20.54 5.73 -6.52
CA MET A 115 20.46 4.31 -6.22
C MET A 115 19.41 4.00 -5.14
N ILE A 116 19.36 4.80 -4.08
CA ILE A 116 18.34 4.67 -3.03
C ILE A 116 16.94 4.91 -3.62
N ALA A 117 16.79 5.94 -4.46
CA ALA A 117 15.52 6.23 -5.11
C ALA A 117 15.06 5.09 -6.01
N ILE A 118 15.98 4.45 -6.75
CA ILE A 118 15.69 3.28 -7.59
C ILE A 118 15.21 2.10 -6.72
N LEU A 119 15.91 1.78 -5.63
CA LEU A 119 15.52 0.67 -4.73
C LEU A 119 14.13 0.89 -4.11
N ILE A 120 13.84 2.12 -3.68
CA ILE A 120 12.53 2.49 -3.13
C ILE A 120 11.46 2.34 -4.22
N GLN A 121 11.66 2.95 -5.38
CA GLN A 121 10.69 2.92 -6.48
C GLN A 121 10.48 1.50 -7.05
N ALA A 122 11.47 0.62 -6.98
CA ALA A 122 11.33 -0.78 -7.38
C ALA A 122 10.47 -1.63 -6.42
N THR A 123 10.17 -1.13 -5.21
CA THR A 123 9.51 -1.93 -4.16
C THR A 123 8.32 -1.24 -3.50
N HIS A 124 8.14 0.06 -3.72
CA HIS A 124 7.12 0.88 -3.07
C HIS A 124 6.13 1.38 -4.10
N PHE A 125 4.91 0.85 -4.07
CA PHE A 125 3.88 1.16 -5.05
C PHE A 125 2.74 1.91 -4.37
N ASP A 126 2.38 3.04 -4.95
CA ASP A 126 1.07 3.65 -4.69
C ASP A 126 0.00 2.77 -5.37
N LEU A 127 -1.14 2.56 -4.72
CA LEU A 127 -2.30 1.81 -5.25
C LEU A 127 -3.46 2.78 -5.50
N PRO A 128 -4.32 2.56 -6.51
CA PRO A 128 -5.44 3.44 -6.79
C PRO A 128 -6.48 3.35 -5.66
N ALA A 129 -6.33 4.23 -4.67
CA ALA A 129 -7.01 4.16 -3.40
C ALA A 129 -7.02 5.52 -2.70
N HIS A 130 -8.08 5.78 -1.95
CA HIS A 130 -8.16 6.90 -1.02
C HIS A 130 -7.53 6.53 0.34
N PHE A 131 -7.88 5.35 0.86
CA PHE A 131 -7.37 4.80 2.10
C PHE A 131 -7.32 3.27 2.05
N VAL A 132 -6.14 2.71 1.79
CA VAL A 132 -5.86 1.28 1.87
C VAL A 132 -5.88 0.83 3.33
N ILE A 133 -6.68 -0.21 3.60
CA ILE A 133 -6.72 -0.94 4.87
C ILE A 133 -6.13 -2.34 4.68
N ALA A 134 -5.64 -2.93 5.76
CA ALA A 134 -5.17 -4.31 5.74
C ALA A 134 -5.31 -4.92 7.14
N SER A 135 -6.41 -5.62 7.39
CA SER A 135 -6.73 -6.27 8.67
C SER A 135 -7.00 -7.77 8.48
N GLU A 136 -7.22 -8.53 9.55
CA GLU A 136 -7.58 -9.96 9.43
C GLU A 136 -8.84 -10.17 8.58
N GLU A 137 -9.87 -9.34 8.76
CA GLU A 137 -11.09 -9.35 7.94
C GLU A 137 -10.88 -8.90 6.48
N HIS A 138 -9.87 -8.04 6.25
CA HIS A 138 -9.66 -7.33 5.01
C HIS A 138 -8.17 -7.39 4.65
N PRO A 139 -7.60 -8.57 4.36
CA PRO A 139 -6.18 -8.71 4.11
C PRO A 139 -5.80 -8.00 2.81
N LEU A 140 -4.56 -7.49 2.75
CA LEU A 140 -3.92 -7.25 1.47
C LEU A 140 -3.22 -8.54 1.03
N LEU A 141 -3.41 -8.92 -0.23
CA LEU A 141 -2.85 -10.13 -0.83
C LEU A 141 -2.05 -9.76 -2.07
N LEU A 142 -0.89 -10.38 -2.22
CA LEU A 142 0.03 -10.17 -3.34
C LEU A 142 0.33 -11.51 -4.00
N PHE A 143 -0.09 -11.63 -5.25
CA PHE A 143 0.02 -12.82 -6.08
C PHE A 143 1.08 -12.62 -7.15
N ASP A 144 1.89 -13.66 -7.38
CA ASP A 144 2.89 -13.65 -8.44
C ASP A 144 2.27 -13.80 -9.84
N PRO A 145 3.07 -13.75 -10.93
CA PRO A 145 2.56 -13.87 -12.29
C PRO A 145 1.81 -15.17 -12.59
N TRP A 146 2.00 -16.22 -11.78
CA TRP A 146 1.34 -17.52 -11.92
C TRP A 146 0.11 -17.65 -11.01
N GLY A 147 -0.24 -16.60 -10.28
CA GLY A 147 -1.39 -16.58 -9.37
C GLY A 147 -1.12 -17.22 -8.00
N VAL A 148 0.14 -17.46 -7.64
CA VAL A 148 0.50 -18.02 -6.33
C VAL A 148 0.56 -16.92 -5.29
N LEU A 149 -0.02 -17.15 -4.11
CA LEU A 149 0.04 -16.20 -3.01
C LEU A 149 1.46 -16.15 -2.43
N LYS A 150 2.13 -15.01 -2.60
CA LYS A 150 3.51 -14.79 -2.18
C LYS A 150 3.63 -13.74 -1.08
N GLY A 151 2.61 -12.92 -0.89
CA GLY A 151 2.59 -11.90 0.14
C GLY A 151 1.21 -11.70 0.73
N SER A 152 1.16 -11.48 2.05
CA SER A 152 -0.06 -11.10 2.74
C SER A 152 0.24 -10.09 3.84
N TYR A 153 -0.72 -9.23 4.16
CA TYR A 153 -0.61 -8.30 5.27
C TYR A 153 -1.97 -8.11 5.96
N THR A 154 -1.99 -8.25 7.28
CA THR A 154 -3.22 -8.19 8.12
C THR A 154 -3.07 -7.28 9.34
N ARG A 155 -1.95 -6.55 9.45
CA ARG A 155 -1.56 -5.80 10.65
C ARG A 155 -1.47 -4.29 10.40
N TRP A 156 -2.43 -3.77 9.65
CA TRP A 156 -2.61 -2.34 9.36
C TRP A 156 -4.00 -1.89 9.84
N HIS A 157 -4.44 -0.68 9.44
CA HIS A 157 -5.76 -0.17 9.80
C HIS A 157 -6.90 -1.16 9.50
N THR A 158 -7.86 -1.25 10.42
CA THR A 158 -9.18 -1.85 10.18
C THR A 158 -10.10 -0.83 9.49
N TYR A 159 -11.27 -1.27 9.03
CA TYR A 159 -12.27 -0.36 8.46
C TYR A 159 -12.68 0.76 9.43
N LEU A 160 -13.03 0.43 10.69
CA LEU A 160 -13.27 1.42 11.74
C LEU A 160 -12.05 2.33 11.99
N GLY A 161 -10.85 1.76 11.90
CA GLY A 161 -9.59 2.50 12.07
C GLY A 161 -9.42 3.59 11.02
N ALA A 162 -9.71 3.26 9.75
CA ALA A 162 -9.68 4.22 8.66
C ALA A 162 -10.75 5.31 8.82
N LEU A 163 -11.98 4.96 9.18
CA LEU A 163 -13.04 5.95 9.41
C LEU A 163 -12.69 6.91 10.55
N ALA A 164 -12.18 6.39 11.67
CA ALA A 164 -11.73 7.23 12.80
C ALA A 164 -10.59 8.16 12.39
N PHE A 165 -9.66 7.69 11.55
CA PHE A 165 -8.62 8.54 10.97
C PHE A 165 -9.22 9.64 10.10
N MET A 166 -10.13 9.30 9.19
CA MET A 166 -10.74 10.25 8.25
C MET A 166 -11.54 11.33 8.98
N VAL A 167 -12.46 10.96 9.87
CA VAL A 167 -13.27 11.90 10.68
C VAL A 167 -12.39 12.83 11.52
N SER A 168 -11.26 12.33 12.02
CA SER A 168 -10.35 13.12 12.85
C SER A 168 -9.29 13.92 12.07
N ALA A 169 -9.33 13.89 10.73
CA ALA A 169 -8.30 14.44 9.85
C ALA A 169 -6.88 13.97 10.22
N GLY A 170 -6.76 12.69 10.55
CA GLY A 170 -5.52 12.01 10.91
C GLY A 170 -5.04 12.21 12.34
N LYS A 171 -5.82 12.88 13.22
CA LYS A 171 -5.48 13.02 14.64
C LYS A 171 -5.62 11.73 15.44
N ARG A 172 -6.42 10.77 14.95
CA ARG A 172 -6.60 9.45 15.55
C ARG A 172 -6.09 8.38 14.60
N ASN A 173 -4.99 7.74 14.98
CA ASN A 173 -4.53 6.51 14.37
C ASN A 173 -4.86 5.37 15.33
N ALA A 174 -5.88 4.58 14.99
CA ALA A 174 -6.35 3.48 15.82
C ALA A 174 -6.49 2.19 15.00
N PHE A 175 -6.09 1.09 15.61
CA PHE A 175 -6.33 -0.27 15.14
C PHE A 175 -7.37 -0.89 16.06
N PHE A 176 -8.57 -1.18 15.53
CA PHE A 176 -9.67 -1.76 16.31
C PHE A 176 -9.64 -3.30 16.32
N GLY A 177 -8.47 -3.91 16.10
CA GLY A 177 -8.23 -5.34 16.30
C GLY A 177 -9.32 -6.24 15.75
N ARG A 178 -9.80 -7.13 16.62
CA ARG A 178 -10.86 -8.10 16.33
C ARG A 178 -12.24 -7.65 16.83
N LEU A 179 -12.47 -6.34 16.99
CA LEU A 179 -13.72 -5.82 17.57
C LEU A 179 -14.97 -6.33 16.83
N HIS A 180 -14.88 -6.46 15.51
CA HIS A 180 -15.96 -7.04 14.70
C HIS A 180 -16.32 -8.47 15.14
N ALA A 181 -15.29 -9.30 15.30
CA ALA A 181 -15.43 -10.71 15.67
C ALA A 181 -15.77 -10.89 17.16
N GLU A 182 -15.29 -10.01 18.03
CA GLU A 182 -15.43 -10.12 19.48
C GLU A 182 -16.70 -9.43 20.01
N ASN A 183 -17.15 -8.33 19.41
CA ASN A 183 -18.37 -7.60 19.80
C ASN A 183 -19.02 -6.90 18.60
N ARG A 184 -19.80 -7.67 17.85
CA ARG A 184 -20.49 -7.22 16.62
C ARG A 184 -21.41 -6.02 16.84
N SER A 185 -22.17 -5.98 17.94
CA SER A 185 -23.10 -4.88 18.24
C SER A 185 -22.36 -3.55 18.40
N LEU A 186 -21.31 -3.55 19.22
CA LEU A 186 -20.48 -2.36 19.43
C LEU A 186 -19.77 -1.92 18.14
N TYR A 187 -19.32 -2.88 17.33
CA TYR A 187 -18.74 -2.58 16.02
C TYR A 187 -19.75 -1.86 15.12
N ASP A 188 -20.96 -2.38 14.99
CA ASP A 188 -21.99 -1.83 14.09
C ASP A 188 -22.49 -0.46 14.58
N GLU A 189 -22.60 -0.26 15.89
CA GLU A 189 -22.89 1.05 16.51
C GLU A 189 -21.78 2.08 16.20
N ALA A 190 -20.52 1.71 16.44
CA ALA A 190 -19.38 2.59 16.17
C ALA A 190 -19.25 2.91 14.68
N LEU A 191 -19.50 1.94 13.80
CA LEU A 191 -19.50 2.12 12.36
C LEU A 191 -20.56 3.15 11.93
N THR A 192 -21.78 3.00 12.42
CA THR A 192 -22.89 3.91 12.11
C THR A 192 -22.55 5.34 12.55
N TYR A 193 -22.02 5.50 13.77
CA TYR A 193 -21.62 6.80 14.29
C TYR A 193 -20.52 7.45 13.45
N LEU A 194 -19.47 6.71 13.11
CA LEU A 194 -18.34 7.26 12.34
C LEU A 194 -18.73 7.60 10.90
N LEU A 195 -19.59 6.81 10.25
CA LEU A 195 -20.11 7.12 8.92
C LEU A 195 -20.97 8.39 8.94
N GLN A 196 -21.82 8.57 9.96
CA GLN A 196 -22.60 9.79 10.10
C GLN A 196 -21.70 11.01 10.32
N ALA A 197 -20.74 10.91 11.26
CA ALA A 197 -19.79 11.99 11.53
C ALA A 197 -18.95 12.36 10.31
N LEU A 198 -18.59 11.39 9.46
CA LEU A 198 -17.86 11.65 8.22
C LEU A 198 -18.71 12.47 7.23
N ARG A 199 -19.98 12.11 7.05
CA ARG A 199 -20.92 12.86 6.20
C ARG A 199 -21.11 14.29 6.70
N ASP A 200 -21.29 14.45 8.01
CA ASP A 200 -21.47 15.77 8.64
C ASP A 200 -20.21 16.65 8.50
N SER A 201 -19.02 16.05 8.44
CA SER A 201 -17.76 16.78 8.23
C SER A 201 -17.51 17.23 6.79
N GLN A 202 -18.30 16.73 5.84
CA GLN A 202 -18.18 17.00 4.40
C GLN A 202 -19.27 17.97 3.89
N ALA A 203 -20.29 18.25 4.69
CA ALA A 203 -21.35 19.21 4.43
C ALA A 203 -20.93 20.65 4.82
#